data_AF-A0A9X0CRR8-F1
#
_entry.id   AF-A0A9X0CRR8-F1
#
_cell.length_a   1.000
_cell.length_b   1.000
_cell.length_c   1.000
_cell.angle_alpha   90.00
_cell.angle_beta   90.00
_cell.angle_gamma   90.00
#
_symmetry.space_group_name_H-M   'P 1'
#
loop_
_entity.id
_entity.type
_entity.pdbx_description
1 polymer ?
#
loop_
_entity_poly.entity_id
_entity_poly.type
_entity_poly.pdbx_seq_one_letter_code
_entity_poly.pdbx_strand_id
1 'polypeptide(L)'
;MEFRCFVKNHKLIAISQRDIASCYEFIEQNEEDICSDIAKFFKNKVAYKFSDSSFTFDVYRYSAQRVLLIDFNPFGAQTDPLLFTWDELTDPALSISDNDDEFQGMFKYLTGAAGVQPNPSHFSRMPTDIVDLVCGNDVNKLVDLLNVRNLIRQSGDESDED
;
A
#
# COMPACT_ATOMS: atom_id res chain seq x y z
N MET A 1 -6.34 -1.50 -9.62
CA MET A 1 -5.66 -0.98 -8.43
C MET A 1 -6.14 -1.74 -7.21
N GLU A 2 -5.25 -1.97 -6.26
CA GLU A 2 -5.53 -2.75 -5.06
C GLU A 2 -5.82 -1.86 -3.86
N PHE A 3 -6.81 -2.28 -3.06
CA PHE A 3 -7.28 -1.56 -1.87
C PHE A 3 -7.50 -2.54 -0.73
N ARG A 4 -7.18 -2.12 0.49
CA ARG A 4 -7.57 -2.80 1.72
C ARG A 4 -8.79 -2.13 2.30
N CYS A 5 -9.78 -2.94 2.64
CA CYS A 5 -11.06 -2.51 3.16
C CYS A 5 -11.21 -2.98 4.60
N PHE A 6 -11.64 -2.10 5.49
CA PHE A 6 -11.77 -2.37 6.92
C PHE A 6 -13.24 -2.46 7.29
N VAL A 7 -13.63 -3.60 7.86
CA VAL A 7 -15.01 -3.87 8.29
C VAL A 7 -15.03 -3.99 9.79
N LYS A 8 -15.95 -3.28 10.44
CA LYS A 8 -16.18 -3.34 11.88
C LYS A 8 -17.67 -3.37 12.14
N ASN A 9 -18.13 -4.32 12.95
CA ASN A 9 -19.55 -4.51 13.26
C ASN A 9 -20.44 -4.58 12.01
N HIS A 10 -20.01 -5.36 11.01
CA HIS A 10 -20.65 -5.54 9.69
C HIS A 10 -20.72 -4.29 8.79
N LYS A 11 -20.03 -3.21 9.16
CA LYS A 11 -19.99 -1.98 8.38
C LYS A 11 -18.60 -1.76 7.79
N LEU A 12 -18.55 -1.37 6.51
CA LEU A 12 -17.31 -0.95 5.85
C LEU A 12 -16.93 0.44 6.37
N ILE A 13 -15.93 0.50 7.24
CA ILE A 13 -15.56 1.74 7.96
C ILE A 13 -14.44 2.54 7.31
N ALA A 14 -13.57 1.89 6.55
CA ALA A 14 -12.46 2.55 5.90
C ALA A 14 -11.96 1.77 4.67
N ILE A 15 -11.31 2.49 3.76
CA ILE A 15 -10.63 1.97 2.58
C ILE A 15 -9.24 2.62 2.53
N SER A 16 -8.21 1.82 2.30
CA SER A 16 -6.83 2.28 2.07
C SER A 16 -6.34 1.83 0.70
N GLN A 17 -5.62 2.70 0.00
CA GLN A 17 -4.72 2.27 -1.07
C GLN A 17 -3.72 1.22 -0.54
N ARG A 18 -3.52 0.12 -1.27
CA ARG A 18 -2.60 -0.95 -0.85
C ARG A 18 -1.14 -0.63 -1.12
N ASP A 19 -0.85 -0.05 -2.28
CA ASP A 19 0.50 0.38 -2.65
C ASP A 19 0.80 1.75 -2.06
N ILE A 20 1.47 1.78 -0.91
CA ILE A 20 1.87 3.01 -0.22
C ILE A 20 3.19 3.63 -0.74
N ALA A 21 3.81 3.02 -1.76
CA ALA A 21 5.04 3.55 -2.36
C ALA A 21 4.80 4.41 -3.60
N SER A 22 3.56 4.47 -4.09
CA SER A 22 3.22 5.13 -5.35
C SER A 22 2.07 6.12 -5.17
N CYS A 23 2.22 7.30 -5.76
CA CYS A 23 1.15 8.29 -5.87
C CYS A 23 0.47 8.12 -7.23
N TYR A 24 -0.85 8.02 -7.24
CA TYR A 24 -1.64 7.82 -8.46
C TYR A 24 -2.73 8.87 -8.58
N GLU A 25 -2.52 9.87 -9.44
CA GLU A 25 -3.45 10.98 -9.66
C GLU A 25 -4.86 10.52 -10.08
N PHE A 26 -4.96 9.39 -10.78
CA PHE A 26 -6.26 8.85 -11.19
C PHE A 26 -7.14 8.43 -10.00
N ILE A 27 -6.56 8.15 -8.82
CA ILE A 27 -7.34 7.78 -7.64
C ILE A 27 -8.15 8.99 -7.15
N GLU A 28 -7.53 10.16 -7.10
CA GLU A 28 -8.19 11.43 -6.74
C GLU A 28 -9.32 11.75 -7.73
N GLN A 29 -9.06 11.60 -9.03
CA GLN A 29 -10.06 11.87 -10.07
C GLN A 29 -11.27 10.93 -10.05
N ASN A 30 -11.10 9.72 -9.51
CA ASN A 30 -12.13 8.67 -9.50
C ASN A 30 -12.50 8.25 -8.08
N GLU A 31 -12.30 9.12 -7.10
CA GLU A 31 -12.45 8.80 -5.67
C GLU A 31 -13.85 8.24 -5.37
N GLU A 32 -14.88 8.98 -5.76
CA GLU A 32 -16.29 8.63 -5.55
C GLU A 32 -16.65 7.30 -6.22
N ASP A 33 -16.19 7.09 -7.46
CA ASP A 33 -16.44 5.87 -8.22
C ASP A 33 -15.77 4.64 -7.59
N ILE A 34 -14.54 4.80 -7.10
CA ILE A 34 -13.80 3.73 -6.42
C ILE A 34 -14.52 3.34 -5.13
N CYS A 35 -14.87 4.32 -4.30
CA CYS A 35 -15.61 4.11 -3.06
C CYS A 35 -16.97 3.44 -3.33
N SER A 36 -17.71 3.93 -4.32
CA SER A 36 -19.02 3.37 -4.71
C SER A 36 -18.91 1.93 -5.17
N ASP A 37 -17.94 1.61 -6.03
CA ASP A 37 -17.72 0.26 -6.55
C ASP A 37 -17.37 -0.73 -5.43
N ILE A 38 -16.48 -0.34 -4.52
CA ILE A 38 -16.06 -1.17 -3.38
C ILE A 38 -17.21 -1.36 -2.38
N ALA A 39 -17.96 -0.30 -2.06
CA ALA A 39 -19.09 -0.39 -1.14
C ALA A 39 -20.21 -1.28 -1.69
N LYS A 40 -20.54 -1.13 -2.99
CA LYS A 40 -21.48 -2.03 -3.69
C LYS A 40 -20.98 -3.47 -3.70
N PHE A 41 -19.68 -3.68 -3.93
CA PHE A 41 -19.08 -5.02 -3.87
C PHE A 41 -19.22 -5.62 -2.46
N PHE A 42 -18.88 -4.87 -1.42
CA PHE A 42 -19.02 -5.30 -0.03
C PHE A 42 -20.46 -5.70 0.28
N LYS A 43 -21.44 -4.81 0.06
CA LYS A 43 -22.86 -5.05 0.32
C LYS A 43 -23.40 -6.28 -0.40
N ASN A 44 -23.08 -6.44 -1.69
CA ASN A 44 -23.66 -7.50 -2.52
C ASN A 44 -22.94 -8.86 -2.38
N LYS A 45 -21.63 -8.84 -2.11
CA LYS A 45 -20.79 -10.04 -2.23
C LYS A 45 -20.18 -10.50 -0.92
N VAL A 46 -19.96 -9.62 0.06
CA VAL A 46 -19.16 -9.92 1.27
C VAL A 46 -20.00 -9.80 2.56
N ALA A 47 -20.79 -8.74 2.70
CA ALA A 47 -21.57 -8.45 3.90
C ALA A 47 -22.48 -9.64 4.29
N TYR A 48 -22.52 -9.93 5.59
CA TYR A 48 -23.32 -11.00 6.20
C TYR A 48 -23.08 -12.43 5.68
N LYS A 49 -22.01 -12.67 4.90
CA LYS A 49 -21.59 -14.02 4.49
C LYS A 49 -20.51 -14.63 5.37
N PHE A 50 -19.86 -13.80 6.18
CA PHE A 50 -18.85 -14.20 7.15
C PHE A 50 -19.44 -14.23 8.56
N SER A 51 -18.96 -15.18 9.38
CA SER A 51 -19.34 -15.31 10.78
C SER A 51 -18.83 -14.16 11.64
N ASP A 52 -17.67 -13.61 11.28
CA ASP A 52 -17.05 -12.51 12.01
C ASP A 52 -17.65 -11.17 11.59
N SER A 53 -17.97 -10.33 12.58
CA SER A 53 -18.50 -8.99 12.34
C SER A 53 -17.43 -7.97 11.99
N SER A 54 -16.17 -8.25 12.30
CA SER A 54 -15.05 -7.34 12.08
C SER A 54 -13.90 -8.09 11.44
N PHE A 55 -13.49 -7.64 10.26
CA PHE A 55 -12.42 -8.23 9.46
C PHE A 55 -11.89 -7.18 8.49
N THR A 56 -10.79 -7.50 7.82
CA THR A 56 -10.31 -6.73 6.68
C THR A 56 -10.33 -7.61 5.45
N PHE A 57 -10.49 -7.00 4.29
CA PHE A 57 -10.44 -7.71 3.02
C PHE A 57 -9.75 -6.87 1.96
N ASP A 58 -8.99 -7.52 1.11
CA ASP A 58 -8.27 -6.87 0.03
C ASP A 58 -9.01 -7.07 -1.27
N VAL A 59 -9.08 -6.01 -2.08
CA VAL A 59 -9.75 -6.02 -3.38
C VAL A 59 -8.89 -5.43 -4.47
N TYR A 60 -9.01 -5.97 -5.67
CA TYR A 60 -8.44 -5.41 -6.89
C TYR A 60 -9.55 -4.91 -7.81
N ARG A 61 -9.59 -3.59 -8.04
CA ARG A 61 -10.47 -2.94 -9.01
C ARG A 61 -9.73 -2.78 -10.34
N TYR A 62 -10.08 -3.58 -11.34
CA TYR A 62 -9.39 -3.56 -12.64
C TYR A 62 -10.11 -2.73 -13.71
N SER A 63 -11.39 -2.47 -13.53
CA SER A 63 -12.14 -1.47 -14.30
C SER A 63 -13.31 -0.95 -13.46
N ALA A 64 -14.01 0.08 -13.95
CA ALA A 64 -15.24 0.55 -13.34
C ALA A 64 -16.22 -0.62 -13.10
N GLN A 65 -16.82 -0.66 -11.91
CA GLN A 65 -17.76 -1.68 -11.43
C GLN A 65 -17.21 -3.12 -11.40
N ARG A 66 -15.92 -3.33 -11.68
CA ARG A 66 -15.29 -4.65 -11.69
C ARG A 66 -14.24 -4.74 -10.60
N VAL A 67 -14.69 -5.30 -9.47
CA VAL A 67 -13.92 -5.52 -8.25
C VAL A 67 -13.75 -7.02 -8.03
N LEU A 68 -12.52 -7.45 -7.75
CA LEU A 68 -12.17 -8.81 -7.38
C LEU A 68 -11.74 -8.83 -5.92
N LEU A 69 -12.24 -9.79 -5.14
CA LEU A 69 -11.72 -10.10 -3.83
C LEU A 69 -10.38 -10.83 -3.98
N ILE A 70 -9.38 -10.41 -3.22
CA ILE A 70 -8.03 -10.97 -3.22
C ILE A 70 -7.78 -11.79 -1.97
N ASP A 71 -8.01 -11.21 -0.79
CA ASP A 71 -7.67 -11.84 0.48
C ASP A 71 -8.58 -11.39 1.63
N PHE A 72 -8.64 -12.16 2.71
CA PHE A 72 -9.26 -11.80 3.99
C PHE A 72 -8.23 -11.85 5.10
N ASN A 73 -8.27 -10.87 6.00
CA ASN A 73 -7.35 -10.78 7.12
C ASN A 73 -8.09 -10.42 8.42
N PRO A 74 -7.63 -10.87 9.60
CA PRO A 74 -8.23 -10.50 10.88
C PRO A 74 -8.28 -8.98 11.10
N PHE A 75 -9.26 -8.51 11.86
CA PHE A 75 -9.31 -7.11 12.27
C PHE A 75 -8.45 -6.90 13.53
N GLY A 76 -7.24 -6.37 13.38
CA GLY A 76 -6.39 -5.95 14.50
C GLY A 76 -4.91 -5.96 14.16
N ALA A 77 -4.06 -5.76 15.19
CA ALA A 77 -2.62 -5.54 15.07
C ALA A 77 -1.81 -6.59 14.30
N GLN A 78 -2.36 -7.77 14.01
CA GLN A 78 -1.74 -8.78 13.15
C GLN A 78 -1.73 -8.39 11.68
N THR A 79 -2.56 -7.44 11.29
CA THR A 79 -2.72 -6.98 9.91
C THR A 79 -2.15 -5.57 9.78
N ASP A 80 -1.40 -5.32 8.71
CA ASP A 80 -0.88 -3.99 8.41
C ASP A 80 -2.03 -3.00 8.10
N PRO A 81 -2.18 -1.90 8.86
CA PRO A 81 -3.22 -0.91 8.64
C PRO A 81 -2.92 0.06 7.48
N LEU A 82 -1.75 -0.02 6.86
CA LEU A 82 -1.34 0.75 5.69
C LEU A 82 -1.31 2.26 5.96
N LEU A 83 -2.20 3.04 5.33
CA LEU A 83 -2.31 4.49 5.52
C LEU A 83 -3.09 4.86 6.79
N PHE A 84 -3.51 3.85 7.58
CA PHE A 84 -4.20 4.04 8.83
C PHE A 84 -3.38 3.63 10.05
N THR A 85 -3.83 4.03 11.24
CA THR A 85 -3.41 3.44 12.52
C THR A 85 -4.51 2.54 13.08
N TRP A 86 -4.15 1.55 13.90
CA TRP A 86 -5.18 0.71 14.54
C TRP A 86 -6.02 1.47 15.56
N ASP A 87 -5.46 2.51 16.17
CA ASP A 87 -6.17 3.35 17.13
C ASP A 87 -7.33 4.10 16.45
N GLU A 88 -7.10 4.70 15.27
CA GLU A 88 -8.18 5.41 14.56
C GLU A 88 -9.24 4.47 13.98
N LEU A 89 -8.88 3.25 13.57
CA LEU A 89 -9.83 2.23 13.12
C LEU A 89 -10.67 1.65 14.28
N THR A 90 -10.14 1.73 15.51
CA THR A 90 -10.80 1.24 16.72
C THR A 90 -11.64 2.31 17.39
N ASP A 91 -11.50 3.58 17.01
CA ASP A 91 -12.25 4.70 17.57
C ASP A 91 -13.78 4.47 17.46
N PRO A 92 -14.54 4.55 18.57
CA PRO A 92 -15.99 4.50 18.55
C PRO A 92 -16.64 5.64 17.74
N ALA A 93 -15.97 6.79 17.61
CA ALA A 93 -16.46 7.93 16.83
C ALA A 93 -16.57 7.63 15.32
N LEU A 94 -15.88 6.58 14.85
CA LEU A 94 -15.97 6.10 13.48
C LEU A 94 -17.26 5.30 13.20
N SER A 95 -18.21 5.25 14.14
CA SER A 95 -19.48 4.58 13.95
C SER A 95 -20.29 5.25 12.84
N ILE A 96 -20.35 4.59 11.69
CA ILE A 96 -21.08 5.05 10.51
C ILE A 96 -22.59 4.91 10.71
N SER A 97 -23.36 5.89 10.23
CA SER A 97 -24.83 5.86 10.26
C SER A 97 -25.40 4.73 9.38
N ASP A 98 -26.60 4.22 9.67
CA ASP A 98 -27.22 3.10 8.93
C ASP A 98 -27.73 3.47 7.52
N ASN A 99 -27.25 4.57 6.93
CA ASN A 99 -27.59 4.91 5.55
C ASN A 99 -26.84 3.97 4.60
N ASP A 100 -27.53 2.92 4.20
CA ASP A 100 -27.00 1.75 3.49
C ASP A 100 -26.59 1.99 2.02
N ASP A 101 -26.84 3.18 1.47
CA ASP A 101 -26.70 3.43 0.03
C ASP A 101 -25.39 4.13 -0.36
N GLU A 102 -24.66 4.73 0.59
CA GLU A 102 -23.43 5.47 0.30
C GLU A 102 -22.29 5.12 1.27
N PHE A 103 -21.06 5.10 0.76
CA PHE A 103 -19.87 4.92 1.59
C PHE A 103 -19.63 6.18 2.42
N GLN A 104 -19.74 6.06 3.74
CA GLN A 104 -19.51 7.15 4.69
C GLN A 104 -18.22 6.96 5.51
N GLY A 105 -17.42 5.95 5.17
CA GLY A 105 -16.17 5.68 5.84
C GLY A 105 -15.04 6.60 5.38
N MET A 106 -13.86 6.40 5.96
CA MET A 106 -12.66 7.12 5.54
C MET A 106 -12.01 6.42 4.35
N PHE A 107 -11.74 7.16 3.28
CA PHE A 107 -10.87 6.69 2.20
C PHE A 107 -9.53 7.42 2.26
N LYS A 108 -8.43 6.68 2.44
CA LYS A 108 -7.07 7.22 2.41
C LYS A 108 -6.31 6.69 1.21
N TYR A 109 -5.69 7.61 0.49
CA TYR A 109 -4.79 7.37 -0.64
C TYR A 109 -3.70 8.44 -0.65
N LEU A 110 -2.65 8.21 -1.44
CA LEU A 110 -1.53 9.16 -1.53
C LEU A 110 -1.83 10.24 -2.57
N THR A 111 -1.85 11.50 -2.13
CA THR A 111 -2.12 12.71 -2.93
C THR A 111 -0.87 13.49 -3.35
N GLY A 112 0.34 13.12 -2.89
CA GLY A 112 1.57 13.82 -3.28
C GLY A 112 2.86 13.03 -3.08
N ALA A 113 3.88 13.35 -3.88
CA ALA A 113 5.20 12.71 -3.86
C ALA A 113 5.94 12.81 -2.50
N ALA A 114 5.55 13.77 -1.64
CA ALA A 114 6.14 13.97 -0.32
C ALA A 114 5.67 12.94 0.74
N GLY A 115 4.67 12.12 0.43
CA GLY A 115 4.14 11.07 1.31
C GLY A 115 4.53 9.65 0.91
N VAL A 116 5.37 9.47 -0.11
CA VAL A 116 5.84 8.15 -0.55
C VAL A 116 6.69 7.54 0.56
N GLN A 117 6.09 6.63 1.32
CA GLN A 117 6.83 5.83 2.28
C GLN A 117 7.56 4.74 1.50
N PRO A 118 8.88 4.58 1.69
CA PRO A 118 9.59 3.46 1.08
C PRO A 118 8.96 2.16 1.58
N ASN A 119 8.35 1.41 0.66
CA ASN A 119 7.75 0.12 1.01
C ASN A 119 8.87 -0.84 1.43
N PRO A 120 8.86 -1.39 2.67
CA PRO A 120 9.89 -2.33 3.11
C PRO A 120 10.00 -3.56 2.20
N SER A 121 8.92 -3.96 1.54
CA SER A 121 8.88 -5.07 0.58
C SER A 121 9.57 -4.74 -0.76
N HIS A 122 9.94 -3.49 -1.03
CA HIS A 122 10.74 -3.15 -2.21
C HIS A 122 12.23 -3.44 -2.01
N PHE A 123 12.72 -3.49 -0.76
CA PHE A 123 14.11 -3.86 -0.49
C PHE A 123 14.42 -5.29 -0.95
N SER A 124 13.45 -6.21 -0.88
CA SER A 124 13.65 -7.59 -1.35
C SER A 124 13.71 -7.73 -2.88
N ARG A 125 13.47 -6.65 -3.64
CA ARG A 125 13.61 -6.62 -5.10
C ARG A 125 14.96 -6.05 -5.56
N MET A 126 15.76 -5.57 -4.63
CA MET A 126 17.10 -5.03 -4.87
C MET A 126 18.14 -6.02 -4.34
N PRO A 127 19.30 -6.14 -4.98
CA PRO A 127 20.44 -6.83 -4.38
C PRO A 127 20.74 -6.28 -2.99
N THR A 128 21.02 -7.18 -2.04
CA THR A 128 21.29 -6.82 -0.63
C THR A 128 22.38 -5.76 -0.51
N ASP A 129 23.40 -5.81 -1.38
CA ASP A 129 24.50 -4.83 -1.36
C ASP A 129 24.03 -3.42 -1.70
N ILE A 130 23.06 -3.27 -2.60
CA ILE A 130 22.47 -1.96 -2.95
C ILE A 130 21.62 -1.43 -1.79
N VAL A 131 20.83 -2.32 -1.16
CA VAL A 131 20.03 -1.96 0.01
C VAL A 131 20.93 -1.48 1.15
N ASP A 132 22.00 -2.21 1.44
CA ASP A 132 22.94 -1.87 2.52
C ASP A 132 23.72 -0.59 2.26
N LEU A 133 24.06 -0.29 0.99
CA LEU A 133 24.63 1.01 0.62
C LEU A 133 23.64 2.16 0.86
N VAL A 134 22.39 2.01 0.42
CA VAL A 134 21.37 3.08 0.49
C VAL A 134 20.94 3.33 1.93
N CYS A 135 20.81 2.28 2.73
CA CYS A 135 20.44 2.38 4.15
C CYS A 135 21.64 2.72 5.06
N GLY A 136 22.87 2.65 4.56
CA GLY A 136 24.08 2.91 5.35
C GLY A 136 24.38 1.82 6.39
N ASN A 137 23.88 0.61 6.18
CA ASN A 137 24.05 -0.51 7.12
C ASN A 137 25.49 -1.06 7.11
N ASP A 138 26.18 -0.99 5.96
CA ASP A 138 27.53 -1.53 5.81
C ASP A 138 28.41 -0.62 4.95
N VAL A 139 29.34 0.08 5.61
CA VAL A 139 30.28 1.01 4.99
C VAL A 139 31.32 0.28 4.12
N ASN A 140 31.61 -1.00 4.39
CA ASN A 140 32.61 -1.75 3.62
C ASN A 140 32.16 -1.98 2.18
N LYS A 141 30.86 -2.20 1.96
CA LYS A 141 30.29 -2.34 0.61
C LYS A 141 30.44 -1.07 -0.23
N LEU A 142 30.37 0.10 0.40
CA LEU A 142 30.64 1.37 -0.28
C LEU A 142 32.12 1.46 -0.69
N VAL A 143 33.03 1.04 0.19
CA VAL A 143 34.47 0.99 -0.10
C VAL A 143 34.76 0.05 -1.27
N ASP A 144 34.15 -1.14 -1.28
CA ASP A 144 34.28 -2.11 -2.37
C ASP A 144 33.79 -1.52 -3.71
N LEU A 145 32.64 -0.85 -3.71
CA LEU A 145 32.09 -0.18 -4.90
C LEU A 145 33.03 0.93 -5.42
N LEU A 146 33.61 1.74 -4.53
CA LEU A 146 34.57 2.78 -4.91
C LEU A 146 35.87 2.19 -5.47
N ASN A 147 36.34 1.07 -4.91
CA ASN A 147 37.53 0.37 -5.38
C ASN A 147 37.32 -0.22 -6.79
N VAL A 148 36.16 -0.85 -7.05
CA VAL A 148 35.80 -1.35 -8.38
C VAL A 148 35.76 -0.20 -9.40
N ARG A 149 35.18 0.95 -9.04
CA ARG A 149 35.14 2.12 -9.90
C ARG A 149 36.54 2.64 -10.25
N ASN A 150 37.45 2.67 -9.27
CA ASN A 150 38.82 3.12 -9.48
C ASN A 150 39.59 2.16 -10.41
N LEU A 151 39.40 0.85 -10.26
CA LEU A 151 39.97 -0.15 -11.17
C LEU A 151 39.50 0.05 -12.62
N ILE A 152 38.19 0.27 -12.82
CA ILE A 152 37.63 0.48 -14.16
C ILE A 152 38.18 1.76 -14.79
N ARG A 153 38.40 2.83 -14.01
CA ARG A 153 38.99 4.08 -14.51
C ARG A 153 40.47 3.93 -14.87
N GLN A 154 41.26 3.19 -14.09
CA GLN A 154 42.67 2.93 -14.38
C GLN A 154 42.85 2.08 -15.65
N SER A 155 41.92 1.17 -15.93
CA SER A 155 41.95 0.30 -17.12
C SER A 155 41.71 1.05 -18.44
N GLY A 156 41.17 2.28 -18.39
CA GLY A 156 40.82 3.09 -19.57
C GLY A 156 41.85 4.14 -19.97
N ASP A 157 42.87 4.39 -19.14
CA ASP A 157 43.92 5.39 -19.39
C ASP A 157 45.25 4.76 -19.86
N GLU A 158 45.37 3.43 -19.97
CA GLU A 158 46.60 2.73 -20.41
C GLU A 158 46.67 2.44 -21.92
N SER A 159 45.81 3.06 -22.76
CA SER A 159 45.76 2.76 -24.20
C SER A 159 46.01 3.94 -25.14
N ASP A 160 46.74 4.98 -24.72
CA ASP A 160 47.16 6.08 -25.61
C ASP A 160 48.58 6.60 -25.25
N GLU A 161 49.63 5.80 -25.44
CA GLU A 161 50.99 6.33 -25.70
C GLU A 161 51.70 5.48 -26.77
N ASP A 162 52.00 6.13 -27.90
CA ASP A 162 52.80 5.66 -29.05
C ASP A 162 54.28 5.42 -28.71
#